data_AF-A0A2Z4UQE0-F1
#
_entry.id   AF-A0A2Z4UQE0-F1
#
_cell.length_a   1.000
_cell.length_b   1.000
_cell.length_c   1.000
_cell.angle_alpha   90.00
_cell.angle_beta   90.00
_cell.angle_gamma   90.00
#
_symmetry.space_group_name_H-M   'P 1'
#
loop_
_entity.id
_entity.type
_entity.pdbx_description
1 polymer ?
#
loop_
_entity_poly.entity_id
_entity_poly.type
_entity_poly.pdbx_seq_one_letter_code
_entity_poly.pdbx_strand_id
1 'polypeptide(L)'
;MPETEIRPAVVALLCDSDFKYRRDTKTWSHIDGRPFTKEEQTTALHATRDEFEEFAAQHTRYMEYLRTTEEAPEALQRFLAPFMDQLTKKTLGNAVELTGEAERAQLDQLLGRMTEPPRRFTAYTF
;
A
#
# COMPACT_ATOMS: atom_id res chain seq x y z
N MET A 1 -33.02 -1.42 -0.81
CA MET A 1 -32.51 -1.01 0.51
C MET A 1 -32.07 0.44 0.37
N PRO A 2 -32.25 1.30 1.38
CA PRO A 2 -31.67 2.64 1.29
C PRO A 2 -30.15 2.48 1.15
N GLU A 3 -29.55 3.20 0.20
CA GLU A 3 -28.09 3.32 0.11
C GLU A 3 -27.63 3.96 1.41
N THR A 4 -26.91 3.19 2.24
CA THR A 4 -26.29 3.76 3.43
C THR A 4 -25.13 4.62 2.94
N GLU A 5 -25.20 5.92 3.20
CA GLU A 5 -24.10 6.82 2.88
C GLU A 5 -22.87 6.45 3.71
N ILE A 6 -21.81 5.98 3.03
CA ILE A 6 -20.52 5.63 3.66
C ILE A 6 -19.89 6.93 4.15
N ARG A 7 -19.64 7.04 5.47
CA ARG A 7 -19.00 8.24 6.04
C ARG A 7 -17.48 8.14 5.91
N PRO A 8 -16.80 8.99 5.12
CA PRO A 8 -15.37 8.87 4.89
C PRO A 8 -14.51 9.01 6.15
N ALA A 9 -14.97 9.82 7.12
CA ALA A 9 -14.28 9.99 8.40
C ALA A 9 -14.25 8.70 9.24
N VAL A 10 -15.31 7.87 9.16
CA VAL A 10 -15.36 6.58 9.86
C VAL A 10 -14.40 5.60 9.20
N VAL A 11 -14.41 5.53 7.86
CA VAL A 11 -13.47 4.70 7.12
C VAL A 11 -12.02 5.11 7.40
N ALA A 12 -11.73 6.42 7.44
CA ALA A 12 -10.40 6.92 7.80
C ALA A 12 -9.97 6.50 9.20
N LEU A 13 -10.87 6.56 10.18
CA LEU A 13 -10.61 6.08 11.54
C LEU A 13 -10.37 4.57 11.58
N LEU A 14 -11.11 3.78 10.80
CA LEU A 14 -10.88 2.33 10.67
C LEU A 14 -9.52 2.02 10.02
N CYS A 15 -9.13 2.78 9.00
CA CYS A 15 -7.82 2.64 8.35
C CYS A 15 -6.65 2.99 9.29
N ASP A 16 -6.85 3.91 10.23
CA ASP A 16 -5.85 4.31 11.23
C ASP A 16 -5.86 3.42 12.50
N SER A 17 -6.78 2.46 12.59
CA SER A 17 -6.90 1.54 13.72
C SER A 17 -5.90 0.39 13.63
N ASP A 18 -5.28 0.03 14.75
CA ASP A 18 -4.52 -1.22 14.88
C ASP A 18 -5.41 -2.42 15.28
N PHE A 19 -6.70 -2.17 15.54
CA PHE A 19 -7.70 -3.12 16.03
C PHE A 19 -7.27 -3.90 17.29
N LYS A 20 -6.29 -3.39 18.05
CA LYS A 20 -5.84 -3.99 19.30
C LYS A 20 -6.58 -3.38 20.46
N TYR A 21 -7.41 -4.20 21.10
CA TYR A 21 -8.08 -3.81 22.34
C TYR A 21 -7.09 -3.74 23.50
N ARG A 22 -6.98 -2.55 24.10
CA ARG A 22 -6.17 -2.28 25.28
C ARG A 22 -6.99 -2.43 26.55
N ARG A 23 -6.58 -3.33 27.44
CA ARG A 23 -7.32 -3.63 28.68
C ARG A 23 -7.27 -2.49 29.70
N ASP A 24 -6.18 -1.72 29.70
CA ASP A 24 -5.95 -0.56 30.57
C ASP A 24 -6.84 0.62 30.21
N THR A 25 -6.97 0.95 28.92
CA THR A 25 -7.82 2.06 28.45
C THR A 25 -9.24 1.62 28.06
N LYS A 26 -9.45 0.31 27.88
CA LYS A 26 -10.69 -0.30 27.38
C LYS A 26 -11.11 0.18 25.99
N THR A 27 -10.14 0.56 25.17
CA THR A 27 -10.35 1.08 23.81
C THR A 27 -9.46 0.35 22.81
N TRP A 28 -9.75 0.51 21.53
CA TRP A 28 -8.81 0.25 20.45
C TRP A 28 -7.70 1.31 20.43
N SER A 29 -6.72 1.12 19.56
CA SER A 29 -5.60 2.04 19.40
C SER A 29 -5.43 2.43 17.94
N HIS A 30 -4.81 3.58 17.74
CA HIS A 30 -4.28 3.98 16.45
C HIS A 30 -3.04 3.13 16.11
N ILE A 31 -2.66 3.09 14.84
CA ILE A 31 -1.46 2.39 14.34
C ILE A 31 -0.18 2.89 15.03
N ASP A 32 -0.14 4.17 15.42
CA ASP A 32 0.98 4.76 16.17
C ASP A 32 1.04 4.33 17.64
N GLY A 33 0.05 3.57 18.11
CA GLY A 33 -0.06 3.07 19.47
C GLY A 33 -0.71 4.04 20.46
N ARG A 34 -1.24 5.19 20.02
CA ARG A 34 -2.11 6.04 20.84
C ARG A 34 -3.45 5.34 21.07
N PRO A 35 -4.00 5.28 22.31
CA PRO A 35 -5.34 4.76 22.53
C PRO A 35 -6.39 5.69 21.91
N PHE A 36 -7.48 5.12 21.41
CA PHE A 36 -8.65 5.89 20.96
C PHE A 36 -9.22 6.71 22.11
N THR A 37 -9.70 7.89 21.78
CA THR A 37 -10.64 8.66 22.61
C THR A 37 -11.98 7.92 22.70
N LYS A 38 -12.82 8.34 23.64
CA LYS A 38 -14.18 7.77 23.77
C LYS A 38 -15.02 8.00 22.52
N GLU A 39 -14.89 9.17 21.90
CA GLU A 39 -15.61 9.54 20.68
C GLU A 39 -15.16 8.68 19.48
N GLU A 40 -13.86 8.50 19.30
CA GLU A 40 -13.30 7.59 18.30
C GLU A 40 -13.77 6.15 18.53
N GLN A 41 -13.71 5.66 19.78
CA GLN A 41 -14.20 4.32 20.11
C GLN A 41 -15.69 4.16 19.80
N THR A 42 -16.53 5.10 20.22
CA THR A 42 -17.97 5.06 19.93
C THR A 42 -18.22 5.10 18.44
N THR A 43 -17.49 5.94 17.70
CA THR A 43 -17.61 6.05 16.24
C THR A 43 -17.25 4.75 15.55
N ALA A 44 -16.12 4.14 15.90
CA ALA A 44 -15.68 2.86 15.33
C ALA A 44 -16.64 1.71 15.65
N LEU A 45 -17.22 1.69 16.86
CA LEU A 45 -18.20 0.66 17.26
C LEU A 45 -19.57 0.81 16.57
N HIS A 46 -19.93 2.03 16.12
CA HIS A 46 -21.14 2.30 15.36
C HIS A 46 -20.88 2.41 13.84
N ALA A 47 -19.72 1.93 13.38
CA ALA A 47 -19.46 1.83 11.96
C ALA A 47 -20.43 0.83 11.33
N THR A 48 -20.97 1.20 10.17
CA THR A 48 -21.90 0.36 9.42
C THR A 48 -21.14 -0.78 8.74
N ARG A 49 -21.88 -1.81 8.32
CA ARG A 49 -21.29 -2.89 7.52
C ARG A 49 -20.66 -2.36 6.23
N ASP A 50 -21.34 -1.45 5.54
CA ASP A 50 -20.86 -0.87 4.28
C ASP A 50 -19.54 -0.10 4.49
N GLU A 51 -19.36 0.55 5.65
CA GLU A 51 -18.10 1.22 6.03
C GLU A 51 -16.96 0.23 6.30
N PHE A 52 -17.26 -0.92 6.91
CA PHE A 52 -16.28 -2.00 7.06
C PHE A 52 -15.91 -2.66 5.73
N GLU A 53 -16.87 -2.81 4.82
CA GLU A 53 -16.62 -3.33 3.47
C GLU A 53 -15.74 -2.37 2.65
N GLU A 54 -15.97 -1.06 2.76
CA GLU A 54 -15.09 -0.06 2.14
C GLU A 54 -13.68 -0.04 2.76
N PHE A 55 -13.56 -0.15 4.09
CA PHE A 55 -12.26 -0.33 4.75
C PHE A 55 -11.53 -1.56 4.20
N ALA A 56 -12.23 -2.71 4.07
CA ALA A 56 -11.64 -3.94 3.56
C ALA A 56 -11.19 -3.79 2.09
N ALA A 57 -11.94 -3.06 1.28
CA ALA A 57 -11.56 -2.75 -0.10
C ALA A 57 -10.28 -1.89 -0.14
N GLN A 58 -10.17 -0.86 0.71
CA GLN A 58 -8.96 -0.03 0.79
C GLN A 58 -7.75 -0.81 1.30
N HIS A 59 -7.94 -1.64 2.32
CA HIS A 59 -6.89 -2.52 2.83
C HIS A 59 -6.41 -3.50 1.74
N THR A 60 -7.32 -4.01 0.90
CA THR A 60 -6.97 -4.88 -0.23
C THR A 60 -6.10 -4.15 -1.25
N ARG A 61 -6.48 -2.93 -1.68
CA ARG A 61 -5.66 -2.11 -2.59
C ARG A 61 -4.27 -1.82 -2.01
N TYR A 62 -4.20 -1.55 -0.71
CA TYR A 62 -2.92 -1.35 -0.02
C TYR A 62 -2.04 -2.61 -0.01
N MET A 63 -2.62 -3.77 0.28
CA MET A 63 -1.89 -5.05 0.24
C MET A 63 -1.42 -5.39 -1.17
N GLU A 64 -2.20 -5.07 -2.20
CA GLU A 64 -1.77 -5.21 -3.60
C GLU A 64 -0.60 -4.28 -3.92
N TYR A 65 -0.65 -3.01 -3.49
CA TYR A 65 0.46 -2.08 -3.61
C TYR A 65 1.75 -2.62 -2.94
N LEU A 66 1.65 -3.10 -1.70
CA LEU A 66 2.79 -3.68 -0.99
C LEU A 66 3.36 -4.89 -1.75
N ARG A 67 2.50 -5.80 -2.21
CA ARG A 67 2.93 -6.94 -3.02
C ARG A 67 3.69 -6.50 -4.28
N THR A 68 3.17 -5.52 -5.01
CA THR A 68 3.87 -5.02 -6.22
C THR A 68 5.21 -4.35 -5.91
N THR A 69 5.36 -3.80 -4.70
CA THR A 69 6.61 -3.18 -4.23
C THR A 69 7.63 -4.27 -3.83
N GLU A 70 7.18 -5.31 -3.13
CA GLU A 70 8.00 -6.47 -2.75
C GLU A 70 8.45 -7.29 -3.97
N GLU A 71 7.60 -7.42 -4.99
CA GLU A 71 7.91 -8.14 -6.24
C GLU A 71 8.81 -7.32 -7.20
N ALA A 72 8.98 -6.01 -6.96
CA ALA A 72 9.72 -5.12 -7.85
C ALA A 72 11.18 -5.56 -8.14
N PRO A 73 11.97 -6.04 -7.17
CA PRO A 73 13.33 -6.53 -7.42
C PRO A 73 13.37 -7.73 -8.36
N GLU A 74 12.45 -8.69 -8.20
CA GLU A 74 12.37 -9.83 -9.11
C GLU A 74 11.88 -9.41 -10.50
N ALA A 75 10.91 -8.51 -10.57
CA ALA A 75 10.44 -7.95 -11.83
C ALA A 75 11.57 -7.23 -12.59
N LEU A 76 12.41 -6.47 -11.88
CA LEU A 76 13.60 -5.83 -12.44
C LEU A 76 14.60 -6.85 -12.98
N GLN A 77 14.86 -7.93 -12.24
CA GLN A 77 15.76 -8.99 -12.72
C GLN A 77 15.23 -9.66 -13.99
N ARG A 78 13.94 -10.02 -14.02
CA ARG A 78 13.30 -10.62 -15.20
C ARG A 78 13.32 -9.66 -16.40
N PHE A 79 13.09 -8.37 -16.17
CA PHE A 79 13.15 -7.33 -17.19
C PHE A 79 14.55 -7.18 -17.78
N LEU A 80 15.60 -7.19 -16.94
CA LEU A 80 16.98 -7.01 -17.40
C LEU A 80 17.59 -8.26 -18.05
N ALA A 81 17.07 -9.46 -17.74
CA ALA A 81 17.66 -10.72 -18.19
C ALA A 81 17.93 -10.81 -19.71
N PRO A 82 16.98 -10.45 -20.61
CA PRO A 82 17.22 -10.52 -22.05
C PRO A 82 18.33 -9.57 -22.54
N PHE A 83 18.45 -8.39 -21.93
CA PHE A 83 19.51 -7.43 -22.27
C PHE A 83 20.87 -7.93 -21.78
N MET A 84 20.91 -8.48 -20.56
CA MET A 84 22.13 -9.05 -19.98
C MET A 84 22.67 -10.23 -20.79
N ASP A 85 21.81 -11.01 -21.44
CA ASP A 85 22.23 -12.14 -22.27
C ASP A 85 22.86 -11.71 -23.61
N GLN A 86 22.55 -10.51 -24.10
CA GLN A 86 23.16 -9.95 -25.31
C GLN A 86 24.52 -9.29 -25.04
N LEU A 87 24.83 -9.00 -23.77
CA LEU A 87 26.03 -8.26 -23.38
C LEU A 87 27.22 -9.18 -23.11
N THR A 88 28.34 -8.88 -23.76
CA THR A 88 29.64 -9.49 -23.43
C THR A 88 30.12 -9.10 -22.03
N LYS A 89 29.83 -7.86 -21.61
CA LYS A 89 30.09 -7.36 -20.25
C LYS A 89 28.76 -6.99 -19.59
N LYS A 90 28.34 -7.80 -18.63
CA LYS A 90 27.05 -7.71 -17.93
C LYS A 90 27.05 -6.64 -16.84
N THR A 91 26.90 -5.38 -17.24
CA THR A 91 26.71 -4.26 -16.31
C THR A 91 25.37 -3.59 -16.58
N LEU A 92 24.76 -3.00 -15.55
CA LEU A 92 23.51 -2.26 -15.69
C LEU A 92 23.64 -1.11 -16.69
N GLY A 93 24.73 -0.35 -16.65
CA GLY A 93 24.97 0.74 -17.60
C GLY A 93 24.95 0.27 -19.06
N ASN A 94 25.57 -0.87 -19.36
CA ASN A 94 25.55 -1.45 -20.70
C ASN A 94 24.16 -1.96 -21.10
N ALA A 95 23.37 -2.47 -20.15
CA ALA A 95 22.00 -2.90 -20.41
C ALA A 95 21.09 -1.71 -20.73
N VAL A 96 21.29 -0.56 -20.08
CA VAL A 96 20.55 0.69 -20.37
C VAL A 96 20.85 1.23 -21.77
N GLU A 97 22.04 1.00 -22.30
CA GLU A 97 22.39 1.36 -23.68
C GLU A 97 21.60 0.54 -24.72
N LEU A 98 21.18 -0.68 -24.37
CA LEU A 98 20.35 -1.55 -25.21
C LEU A 98 18.84 -1.32 -25.05
N THR A 99 18.41 -0.63 -23.98
CA THR A 99 16.99 -0.31 -23.76
C THR A 99 16.54 0.89 -24.61
N GLY A 100 15.47 0.69 -25.38
CA GLY A 100 14.76 1.77 -26.07
C GLY A 100 13.99 2.68 -25.12
N GLU A 101 13.31 3.69 -25.66
CA GLU A 101 12.64 4.72 -24.87
C GLU A 101 11.49 4.17 -24.00
N ALA A 102 10.72 3.20 -24.53
CA ALA A 102 9.65 2.53 -23.79
C ALA A 102 10.21 1.65 -22.66
N GLU A 103 11.30 0.94 -22.92
CA GLU A 103 12.00 0.11 -21.97
C GLU A 103 12.65 0.95 -20.86
N ARG A 104 13.14 2.14 -21.17
CA ARG A 104 13.65 3.10 -20.17
C ARG A 104 12.55 3.59 -19.23
N ALA A 105 11.38 3.93 -19.75
CA ALA A 105 10.25 4.32 -18.90
C ALA A 105 9.83 3.19 -17.93
N GLN A 106 9.83 1.94 -18.41
CA GLN A 106 9.56 0.77 -17.58
C GLN A 106 10.66 0.53 -16.54
N LEU A 107 11.92 0.69 -16.93
CA LEU A 107 13.07 0.59 -16.02
C LEU A 107 13.00 1.64 -14.91
N ASP A 108 12.72 2.90 -15.25
CA ASP A 108 12.57 3.99 -14.28
C ASP A 108 11.40 3.72 -13.32
N GLN A 109 10.29 3.18 -13.81
CA GLN A 109 9.16 2.78 -12.97
C GLN A 109 9.55 1.67 -11.97
N LEU A 110 10.29 0.66 -12.41
CA LEU A 110 10.74 -0.44 -11.54
C LEU A 110 11.77 0.04 -10.51
N LEU A 111 12.70 0.89 -10.92
CA LEU A 111 13.68 1.50 -10.03
C LEU A 111 13.01 2.40 -8.99
N GLY A 112 12.04 3.22 -9.38
CA GLY A 112 11.28 4.07 -8.47
C GLY A 112 10.57 3.27 -7.37
N ARG A 113 10.00 2.10 -7.71
CA ARG A 113 9.38 1.19 -6.73
C ARG A 113 10.37 0.60 -5.72
N MET A 114 11.65 0.46 -6.08
CA MET A 114 12.68 -0.12 -5.21
C MET A 114 13.38 0.92 -4.32
N THR A 115 13.44 2.17 -4.76
CA THR A 115 14.16 3.24 -4.05
C THR A 115 13.27 4.03 -3.10
N GLU A 116 11.97 4.13 -3.38
CA GLU A 116 11.03 4.80 -2.50
C GLU A 116 10.65 3.89 -1.31
N PRO A 117 10.66 4.41 -0.07
CA PRO A 117 10.10 3.67 1.05
C PRO A 117 8.61 3.40 0.79
N PRO A 118 8.07 2.21 1.17
CA PRO A 118 6.67 1.91 0.99
C PRO A 118 5.80 2.99 1.63
N ARG A 119 4.80 3.45 0.87
CA ARG A 119 3.83 4.42 1.38
C ARG A 119 3.09 3.82 2.58
N ARG A 120 2.81 4.66 3.58
CA ARG A 120 1.99 4.26 4.72
C ARG A 120 0.54 4.07 4.28
N PHE A 121 -0.15 3.11 4.91
CA PHE A 121 -1.58 2.96 4.71
C PHE A 121 -2.30 4.24 5.12
N THR A 122 -2.95 4.89 4.16
CA THR A 122 -3.68 6.14 4.33
C THR A 122 -4.98 6.00 3.56
N ALA A 123 -6.10 6.38 4.18
CA ALA A 123 -7.41 6.21 3.57
C ALA A 123 -7.50 6.92 2.20
N TYR A 124 -8.17 6.29 1.25
CA TYR A 124 -8.42 6.80 -0.11
C TYR A 124 -7.16 7.17 -0.92
N THR A 125 -6.01 6.56 -0.62
CA THR A 125 -4.73 6.87 -1.29
C THR A 125 -4.31 5.84 -2.34
N PHE A 126 -4.84 4.62 -2.27
CA PHE A 126 -4.46 3.46 -3.09
C PHE A 126 -5.60 2.97 -3.98
#